data_AF-V5A196-F1
#
_entry.id   AF-V5A196-F1
#
_cell.length_a   1.000
_cell.length_b   1.000
_cell.length_c   1.000
_cell.angle_alpha   90.00
_cell.angle_beta   90.00
_cell.angle_gamma   90.00
#
_symmetry.space_group_name_H-M   'P 1'
#
loop_
_entity.id
_entity.type
_entity.pdbx_description
1 polymer ?
#
loop_
_entity_poly.entity_id
_entity_poly.type
_entity_poly.pdbx_seq_one_letter_code
_entity_poly.pdbx_strand_id
1 'polypeptide(L)'
;MAGGVLGVALAAVGVGIAARRRWSPRVAAVAGLFVSIPVGNVYFWGNFNILGDLDAAGDGLIASFGPYYHFDLLVPTAIFAALGVVAGGRLLHGVLDERLERRHARVGVAAAVLVIAGVAGAITAADIDERVGENMDATESYETAYAPFEGGPPKNSLVLLPDPYGDWLAHPFQYLRNDPGFDGRAVYAIDDEPFEVVNAFSDRRVYRYVYRGAWAPYAGSPTAARLQRVQNVSGDRVRYSSTVGIPDGAVGVSARLSTDDGSRYYTAPAIPRNLTSAITVTNETVTLDGDLRPVSNETLAVEGRDTVRLSVFVDYGLSGGFSYRFALPVDADGEVRALSPRVERCRNPRACGGSAAYVPSASPDGVYVRETRLTAERNA
;
A
#
# COMPACT_ATOMS: atom_id res chain seq x y z
N MET A 1 -5.56 -2.55 -24.65
CA MET A 1 -6.81 -2.87 -25.39
C MET A 1 -6.86 -4.37 -25.66
N ALA A 2 -7.99 -5.02 -25.40
CA ALA A 2 -8.21 -6.44 -25.64
C ALA A 2 -7.80 -6.87 -27.07
N GLY A 3 -6.82 -7.78 -27.20
CA GLY A 3 -6.40 -8.38 -28.48
C GLY A 3 -5.52 -7.51 -29.40
N GLY A 4 -5.04 -6.36 -28.91
CA GLY A 4 -4.20 -5.44 -29.69
C GLY A 4 -4.91 -4.78 -30.88
N VAL A 5 -4.21 -3.90 -31.61
CA VAL A 5 -4.76 -3.14 -32.76
C VAL A 5 -5.32 -4.07 -33.84
N LEU A 6 -4.69 -5.23 -34.04
CA LEU A 6 -5.12 -6.23 -35.02
C LEU A 6 -6.46 -6.89 -34.64
N GLY A 7 -6.63 -7.28 -33.36
CA GLY A 7 -7.88 -7.85 -32.88
C GLY A 7 -9.05 -6.88 -33.01
N VAL A 8 -8.83 -5.60 -32.69
CA VAL A 8 -9.81 -4.53 -32.87
C VAL A 8 -10.16 -4.33 -34.35
N ALA A 9 -9.17 -4.30 -35.24
CA ALA A 9 -9.41 -4.15 -36.68
C ALA A 9 -10.22 -5.32 -37.25
N LEU A 10 -9.88 -6.57 -36.88
CA LEU A 10 -10.62 -7.76 -37.29
C LEU A 10 -12.04 -7.76 -36.73
N ALA A 11 -12.23 -7.33 -35.49
CA ALA A 11 -13.55 -7.17 -34.89
C ALA A 11 -14.37 -6.11 -35.62
N ALA A 12 -13.80 -4.95 -35.95
CA ALA A 12 -14.47 -3.90 -36.72
C ALA A 12 -14.91 -4.39 -38.11
N VAL A 13 -14.04 -5.15 -38.80
CA VAL A 13 -14.39 -5.82 -40.07
C VAL A 13 -15.53 -6.81 -39.87
N GLY A 14 -15.49 -7.62 -38.81
CA GLY A 14 -16.57 -8.54 -38.46
C GLY A 14 -17.90 -7.84 -38.21
N VAL A 15 -17.91 -6.75 -37.45
CA VAL A 15 -19.09 -5.91 -37.19
C VAL A 15 -19.63 -5.34 -38.51
N GLY A 16 -18.77 -4.80 -39.38
CA GLY A 16 -19.17 -4.28 -40.69
C GLY A 16 -19.78 -5.35 -41.61
N ILE A 17 -19.24 -6.57 -41.58
CA ILE A 17 -19.77 -7.71 -42.36
C ILE A 17 -21.11 -8.18 -41.81
N ALA A 18 -21.22 -8.30 -40.48
CA ALA A 18 -22.48 -8.61 -39.81
C ALA A 18 -23.54 -7.55 -40.13
N ALA A 19 -23.14 -6.28 -40.22
CA ALA A 19 -24.05 -5.20 -40.54
C ALA A 19 -24.57 -5.23 -41.98
N ARG A 20 -23.73 -5.62 -42.93
CA ARG A 20 -24.14 -5.82 -44.33
C ARG A 20 -25.03 -7.05 -44.52
N ARG A 21 -24.95 -8.04 -43.64
CA ARG A 21 -25.73 -9.29 -43.69
C ARG A 21 -26.83 -9.28 -42.62
N ARG A 22 -27.84 -8.41 -42.78
CA ARG A 22 -29.07 -8.25 -41.95
C ARG A 22 -28.91 -8.57 -40.45
N TRP A 23 -29.01 -7.56 -39.60
CA TRP A 23 -28.92 -7.71 -38.14
C TRP A 23 -29.98 -8.66 -37.59
N SER A 24 -29.57 -9.85 -37.16
CA SER A 24 -30.40 -10.68 -36.31
C SER A 24 -30.40 -10.11 -34.88
N PRO A 25 -31.46 -10.36 -34.08
CA PRO A 25 -31.48 -9.95 -32.66
C PRO A 25 -30.27 -10.45 -31.86
N ARG A 26 -29.74 -11.64 -32.21
CA ARG A 26 -28.54 -12.21 -31.57
C ARG A 26 -27.29 -11.39 -31.86
N VAL A 27 -27.09 -10.97 -33.11
CA VAL A 27 -25.96 -10.11 -33.51
C VAL A 27 -26.09 -8.74 -32.86
N ALA A 28 -27.31 -8.18 -32.82
CA ALA A 28 -27.58 -6.90 -32.19
C ALA A 28 -27.25 -6.92 -30.69
N ALA A 29 -27.61 -7.99 -29.98
CA ALA A 29 -27.32 -8.15 -28.56
C ALA A 29 -25.81 -8.17 -28.29
N VAL A 30 -25.04 -8.96 -29.07
CA VAL A 30 -23.58 -9.04 -28.90
C VAL A 30 -22.89 -7.73 -29.31
N ALA A 31 -23.34 -7.08 -30.39
CA ALA A 31 -22.80 -5.79 -30.80
C ALA A 31 -23.11 -4.68 -29.78
N GLY A 32 -24.29 -4.74 -29.14
CA GLY A 32 -24.69 -3.82 -28.08
C GLY A 32 -23.73 -3.82 -26.87
N LEU A 33 -23.02 -4.93 -26.63
CA LEU A 33 -22.01 -5.02 -25.56
C LEU A 33 -20.87 -4.01 -25.74
N PHE A 34 -20.49 -3.66 -26.98
CA PHE A 34 -19.51 -2.61 -27.24
C PHE A 34 -19.94 -1.22 -26.75
N VAL A 35 -21.24 -1.03 -26.50
CA VAL A 35 -21.80 0.23 -25.99
C VAL A 35 -22.17 0.10 -24.52
N SER A 36 -22.88 -0.97 -24.14
CA SER A 36 -23.41 -1.11 -22.78
C SER A 36 -22.30 -1.30 -21.74
N ILE A 37 -21.20 -1.99 -22.08
CA ILE A 37 -20.08 -2.20 -21.15
C ILE A 37 -19.35 -0.89 -20.87
N PRO A 38 -18.88 -0.10 -21.87
CA PRO A 38 -18.27 1.20 -21.59
C PRO A 38 -19.21 2.16 -20.88
N VAL A 39 -20.46 2.29 -21.32
CA VAL A 39 -21.43 3.22 -20.72
C VAL A 39 -21.73 2.82 -19.28
N GLY A 40 -21.93 1.53 -19.01
CA GLY A 40 -22.17 1.02 -17.66
C GLY A 40 -20.98 1.24 -16.73
N ASN A 41 -19.76 0.97 -17.20
CA ASN A 41 -18.54 1.18 -16.40
C ASN A 41 -18.27 2.65 -16.12
N VAL A 42 -18.43 3.54 -17.12
CA VAL A 42 -18.27 4.99 -16.92
C VAL A 42 -19.31 5.51 -15.92
N TYR A 43 -20.55 5.06 -16.02
CA TYR A 43 -21.61 5.44 -15.08
C TYR A 43 -21.33 4.96 -13.65
N PHE A 44 -20.81 3.73 -13.49
CA PHE A 44 -20.58 3.13 -12.18
C PHE A 44 -19.32 3.67 -11.48
N TRP A 45 -18.19 3.77 -12.18
CA TRP A 45 -16.89 4.11 -11.58
C TRP A 45 -16.53 5.61 -11.65
N GLY A 46 -17.15 6.36 -12.57
CA GLY A 46 -16.77 7.74 -12.89
C GLY A 46 -15.43 7.85 -13.65
N ASN A 47 -15.21 8.98 -14.33
CA ASN A 47 -13.99 9.20 -15.13
C ASN A 47 -12.70 9.22 -14.30
N PHE A 48 -12.77 9.66 -13.04
CA PHE A 48 -11.60 9.87 -12.19
C PHE A 48 -10.88 8.56 -11.83
N ASN A 49 -11.62 7.52 -11.44
CA ASN A 49 -11.01 6.22 -11.10
C ASN A 49 -10.45 5.49 -12.33
N ILE A 50 -11.06 5.68 -13.50
CA ILE A 50 -10.68 5.00 -14.74
C ILE A 50 -9.43 5.65 -15.35
N LEU A 51 -9.41 6.98 -15.45
CA LEU A 51 -8.41 7.72 -16.22
C LEU A 51 -7.25 8.27 -15.37
N GLY A 52 -7.40 8.33 -14.04
CA GLY A 52 -6.42 8.96 -13.17
C GLY A 52 -6.26 10.45 -13.46
N ASP A 53 -5.09 11.00 -13.12
CA ASP A 53 -4.68 12.33 -13.57
C ASP A 53 -4.38 12.30 -15.08
N LEU A 54 -5.12 13.09 -15.85
CA LEU A 54 -4.99 13.18 -17.31
C LEU A 54 -3.66 13.81 -17.74
N ASP A 55 -2.99 14.55 -16.86
CA ASP A 55 -1.70 15.19 -17.12
C ASP A 55 -0.51 14.25 -16.85
N ALA A 56 -0.74 13.07 -16.26
CA ALA A 56 0.29 12.07 -15.96
C ALA A 56 0.12 10.81 -16.82
N ALA A 57 1.03 10.62 -17.79
CA ALA A 57 1.05 9.40 -18.59
C ALA A 57 1.35 8.18 -17.70
N GLY A 58 0.44 7.20 -17.70
CA GLY A 58 0.58 6.00 -16.87
C GLY A 58 -0.07 6.09 -15.49
N ASP A 59 -0.94 7.08 -15.26
CA ASP A 59 -1.77 7.17 -14.06
C ASP A 59 -3.18 6.57 -14.25
N GLY A 60 -3.88 6.31 -13.14
CA GLY A 60 -5.21 5.70 -13.11
C GLY A 60 -5.21 4.17 -13.28
N LEU A 61 -6.35 3.55 -12.97
CA LEU A 61 -6.47 2.08 -13.01
C LEU A 61 -6.25 1.51 -14.41
N ILE A 62 -6.46 2.31 -15.46
CA ILE A 62 -6.21 1.88 -16.84
C ILE A 62 -4.73 1.66 -17.16
N ALA A 63 -3.82 2.32 -16.45
CA ALA A 63 -2.39 2.19 -16.68
C ALA A 63 -1.83 0.87 -16.14
N SER A 64 -2.29 0.45 -14.96
CA SER A 64 -1.81 -0.78 -14.29
C SER A 64 -2.59 -2.03 -14.69
N PHE A 65 -3.90 -1.93 -14.89
CA PHE A 65 -4.74 -3.09 -15.20
C PHE A 65 -5.17 -3.15 -16.68
N GLY A 66 -4.74 -2.18 -17.49
CA GLY A 66 -5.33 -1.98 -18.80
C GLY A 66 -6.83 -1.69 -18.67
N PRO A 67 -7.64 -1.95 -19.71
CA PRO A 67 -9.08 -1.78 -19.61
C PRO A 67 -9.72 -2.98 -18.87
N TYR A 68 -9.25 -3.32 -17.66
CA TYR A 68 -9.76 -4.46 -16.87
C TYR A 68 -11.26 -4.38 -16.61
N TYR A 69 -11.78 -3.18 -16.40
CA TYR A 69 -13.22 -2.93 -16.30
C TYR A 69 -13.99 -3.17 -17.62
N HIS A 70 -13.27 -3.26 -18.73
CA HIS A 70 -13.81 -3.65 -20.03
C HIS A 70 -13.30 -5.02 -20.46
N PHE A 71 -12.85 -5.86 -19.53
CA PHE A 71 -12.48 -7.25 -19.81
C PHE A 71 -13.62 -7.98 -20.53
N ASP A 72 -14.87 -7.66 -20.18
CA ASP A 72 -16.06 -8.19 -20.84
C ASP A 72 -16.15 -7.86 -22.34
N LEU A 73 -15.45 -6.83 -22.83
CA LEU A 73 -15.34 -6.54 -24.27
C LEU A 73 -14.50 -7.58 -25.03
N LEU A 74 -13.73 -8.43 -24.36
CA LEU A 74 -13.02 -9.53 -25.00
C LEU A 74 -13.97 -10.46 -25.74
N VAL A 75 -15.13 -10.76 -25.16
CA VAL A 75 -16.11 -11.68 -25.73
C VAL A 75 -16.68 -11.17 -27.07
N PRO A 76 -17.28 -9.96 -27.16
CA PRO A 76 -17.76 -9.45 -28.45
C PRO A 76 -16.59 -9.22 -29.42
N THR A 77 -15.43 -8.76 -28.95
CA THR A 77 -14.24 -8.59 -29.80
C THR A 77 -13.81 -9.90 -30.44
N ALA A 78 -13.70 -10.99 -29.68
CA ALA A 78 -13.30 -12.31 -30.18
C ALA A 78 -14.32 -12.87 -31.19
N ILE A 79 -15.62 -12.74 -30.90
CA ILE A 79 -16.69 -13.21 -31.79
C ILE A 79 -16.64 -12.49 -33.14
N PHE A 80 -16.57 -11.15 -33.13
CA PHE A 80 -16.52 -10.39 -34.37
C PHE A 80 -15.17 -10.51 -35.07
N ALA A 81 -14.06 -10.63 -34.35
CA ALA A 81 -12.75 -10.88 -34.95
C ALA A 81 -12.74 -12.23 -35.69
N ALA A 82 -13.29 -13.29 -35.08
CA ALA A 82 -13.44 -14.59 -35.73
C ALA A 82 -14.28 -14.49 -37.02
N LEU A 83 -15.38 -13.73 -36.98
CA LEU A 83 -16.19 -13.45 -38.18
C LEU A 83 -15.38 -12.71 -39.26
N GLY A 84 -14.62 -11.70 -38.87
CA GLY A 84 -13.73 -10.94 -39.74
C GLY A 84 -12.68 -11.82 -40.41
N VAL A 85 -12.03 -12.70 -39.64
CA VAL A 85 -11.03 -13.67 -40.13
C VAL A 85 -11.65 -14.65 -41.12
N VAL A 86 -12.79 -15.27 -40.79
CA VAL A 86 -13.43 -16.26 -41.67
C VAL A 86 -13.90 -15.62 -42.96
N ALA A 87 -14.52 -14.45 -42.89
CA ALA A 87 -15.04 -13.77 -44.07
C ALA A 87 -13.91 -13.17 -44.93
N GLY A 88 -12.88 -12.60 -44.30
CA GLY A 88 -11.68 -12.11 -44.97
C GLY A 88 -10.90 -13.23 -45.66
N GLY A 89 -10.75 -14.38 -45.00
CA GLY A 89 -10.11 -15.56 -45.59
C GLY A 89 -10.84 -16.09 -46.82
N ARG A 90 -12.19 -16.08 -46.80
CA ARG A 90 -13.00 -16.46 -47.98
C ARG A 90 -12.83 -15.47 -49.14
N LEU A 91 -12.81 -14.17 -48.85
CA LEU A 91 -12.58 -13.12 -49.85
C LEU A 91 -11.19 -13.25 -50.48
N LEU A 92 -10.15 -13.40 -49.65
CA LEU A 92 -8.78 -13.59 -50.09
C LEU A 92 -8.63 -14.87 -50.93
N HIS A 93 -9.26 -15.96 -50.51
CA HIS A 93 -9.24 -17.20 -51.27
C HIS A 93 -9.89 -17.03 -52.65
N GLY A 94 -11.03 -16.34 -52.75
CA GLY A 94 -11.67 -16.06 -54.04
C GLY A 94 -10.78 -15.26 -54.98
N VAL A 95 -10.14 -14.20 -54.48
CA VAL A 95 -9.21 -13.37 -55.29
C VAL A 95 -7.98 -14.16 -55.74
N LEU A 96 -7.46 -15.06 -54.89
CA LEU A 96 -6.30 -15.87 -55.23
C LEU A 96 -6.64 -17.03 -56.15
N ASP A 97 -7.83 -17.64 -56.04
CA ASP A 97 -8.29 -18.73 -56.92
C ASP A 97 -8.50 -18.23 -58.36
N GLU A 98 -8.80 -16.94 -58.55
CA GLU A 98 -8.87 -16.29 -59.87
C GLU A 98 -7.49 -16.10 -60.52
N ARG A 99 -6.40 -16.10 -59.73
CA ARG A 99 -5.06 -15.72 -60.19
C ARG A 99 -4.02 -16.84 -60.11
N LEU A 100 -4.28 -17.88 -59.32
CA LEU A 100 -3.34 -18.96 -59.02
C LEU A 100 -4.06 -20.30 -59.07
N GLU A 101 -3.31 -21.38 -59.30
CA GLU A 101 -3.85 -22.73 -59.12
C GLU A 101 -4.28 -22.93 -57.65
N ARG A 102 -5.40 -23.65 -57.45
CA ARG A 102 -6.00 -23.94 -56.13
C ARG A 102 -5.00 -24.33 -55.04
N ARG A 103 -4.00 -25.15 -55.39
CA ARG A 103 -2.97 -25.60 -54.44
C ARG A 103 -2.09 -24.43 -53.96
N HIS A 104 -1.65 -23.59 -54.89
CA HIS A 104 -0.81 -22.42 -54.60
C HIS A 104 -1.59 -21.34 -53.86
N ALA A 105 -2.86 -21.11 -54.19
CA ALA A 105 -3.75 -20.20 -53.46
C ALA A 105 -3.93 -20.64 -51.99
N ARG A 106 -4.15 -21.94 -51.73
CA ARG A 106 -4.26 -22.47 -50.35
C ARG A 106 -2.97 -22.32 -49.56
N VAL A 107 -1.83 -22.63 -50.18
CA VAL A 107 -0.51 -22.47 -49.54
C VAL A 107 -0.22 -21.00 -49.23
N GLY A 108 -0.56 -20.08 -50.14
CA GLY A 108 -0.38 -18.63 -49.92
C GLY A 108 -1.22 -18.10 -48.76
N VAL A 109 -2.50 -18.49 -48.67
CA VAL A 109 -3.37 -18.11 -47.53
C VAL A 109 -2.83 -18.69 -46.22
N ALA A 110 -2.44 -19.96 -46.21
CA ALA A 110 -1.89 -20.60 -45.01
C ALA A 110 -0.59 -19.91 -44.54
N ALA A 111 0.31 -19.59 -45.47
CA ALA A 111 1.54 -18.86 -45.18
C ALA A 111 1.26 -17.45 -44.63
N ALA A 112 0.30 -16.72 -45.23
CA ALA A 112 -0.09 -15.40 -44.75
C ALA A 112 -0.68 -15.44 -43.32
N VAL A 113 -1.54 -16.43 -43.04
CA VAL A 113 -2.09 -16.66 -41.69
C VAL A 113 -0.96 -16.98 -40.71
N LEU A 114 -0.01 -17.85 -41.07
CA LEU A 114 1.12 -18.20 -40.20
C LEU A 114 2.04 -17.00 -39.93
N VAL A 115 2.30 -16.15 -40.92
CA VAL A 115 3.11 -14.94 -40.74
C VAL A 115 2.39 -13.94 -39.82
N ILE A 116 1.10 -13.69 -40.06
CA ILE A 116 0.31 -12.78 -39.21
C ILE A 116 0.22 -13.33 -37.78
N ALA A 117 -0.03 -14.63 -37.62
CA ALA A 117 -0.08 -15.29 -36.32
C ALA A 117 1.28 -15.26 -35.61
N GLY A 118 2.39 -15.45 -36.34
CA GLY A 118 3.74 -15.37 -35.80
C GLY A 118 4.10 -13.95 -35.32
N VAL A 119 3.82 -12.93 -36.13
CA VAL A 119 4.05 -11.52 -35.77
C VAL A 119 3.16 -11.09 -34.60
N ALA A 120 1.87 -11.39 -34.66
CA ALA A 120 0.93 -11.09 -33.57
C ALA A 120 1.30 -11.84 -32.28
N GLY A 121 1.71 -13.10 -32.39
CA GLY A 121 2.18 -13.93 -31.28
C GLY A 121 3.44 -13.35 -30.63
N ALA A 122 4.42 -12.92 -31.42
CA ALA A 122 5.65 -12.32 -30.91
C ALA A 122 5.41 -10.99 -30.16
N ILE A 123 4.57 -10.11 -30.71
CA ILE A 123 4.21 -8.84 -30.05
C ILE A 123 3.44 -9.11 -28.76
N THR A 124 2.51 -10.07 -28.79
CA THR A 124 1.72 -10.44 -27.61
C THR A 124 2.60 -11.07 -26.52
N ALA A 125 3.57 -11.91 -26.89
CA ALA A 125 4.47 -12.54 -25.94
C ALA A 125 5.33 -11.50 -25.19
N ALA A 126 5.89 -10.50 -25.89
CA ALA A 126 6.69 -9.46 -25.24
C ALA A 126 5.87 -8.60 -24.26
N ASP A 127 4.64 -8.23 -24.64
CA ASP A 127 3.72 -7.48 -23.76
C ASP A 127 3.29 -8.32 -22.54
N ILE A 128 3.06 -9.63 -22.72
CA ILE A 128 2.76 -10.54 -21.60
C ILE A 128 3.92 -10.59 -20.61
N ASP A 129 5.16 -10.72 -21.06
CA ASP A 129 6.32 -10.81 -20.16
C ASP A 129 6.48 -9.55 -19.29
N GLU A 130 6.33 -8.36 -19.88
CA GLU A 130 6.35 -7.09 -19.14
C GLU A 130 5.23 -7.03 -18.09
N ARG A 131 3.99 -7.35 -18.48
CA ARG A 131 2.83 -7.31 -17.58
C ARG A 131 2.91 -8.37 -16.48
N VAL A 132 3.44 -9.55 -16.79
CA VAL A 132 3.70 -10.59 -15.79
C VAL A 132 4.74 -10.08 -14.81
N GLY A 133 5.82 -9.44 -15.26
CA GLY A 133 6.81 -8.79 -14.40
C GLY A 133 6.20 -7.77 -13.46
N GLU A 134 5.44 -6.79 -13.97
CA GLU A 134 4.78 -5.77 -13.14
C GLU A 134 3.85 -6.37 -12.07
N ASN A 135 3.10 -7.43 -12.41
CA ASN A 135 2.22 -8.10 -11.47
C ASN A 135 2.99 -8.96 -10.44
N MET A 136 4.13 -9.54 -10.83
CA MET A 136 5.03 -10.23 -9.91
C MET A 136 5.61 -9.25 -8.89
N ASP A 137 6.08 -8.08 -9.32
CA ASP A 137 6.61 -7.04 -8.42
C ASP A 137 5.56 -6.58 -7.39
N ALA A 138 4.30 -6.41 -7.83
CA ALA A 138 3.19 -6.09 -6.94
C ALA A 138 2.89 -7.25 -5.97
N THR A 139 2.96 -8.50 -6.44
CA THR A 139 2.77 -9.70 -5.62
C THR A 139 3.85 -9.80 -4.54
N GLU A 140 5.12 -9.63 -4.88
CA GLU A 140 6.24 -9.61 -3.93
C GLU A 140 6.09 -8.49 -2.87
N SER A 141 5.58 -7.34 -3.28
CA SER A 141 5.26 -6.23 -2.36
C SER A 141 4.16 -6.61 -1.37
N TYR A 142 3.11 -7.30 -1.83
CA TYR A 142 2.06 -7.81 -0.96
C TYR A 142 2.55 -8.93 -0.04
N GLU A 143 3.38 -9.85 -0.55
CA GLU A 143 4.02 -10.90 0.27
C GLU A 143 4.86 -10.25 1.38
N THR A 144 5.66 -9.24 1.06
CA THR A 144 6.44 -8.47 2.05
C THR A 144 5.54 -7.79 3.07
N ALA A 145 4.43 -7.18 2.62
CA ALA A 145 3.47 -6.52 3.50
C ALA A 145 2.78 -7.50 4.44
N TYR A 146 2.37 -8.67 3.95
CA TYR A 146 1.58 -9.64 4.69
C TYR A 146 2.40 -10.76 5.35
N ALA A 147 3.72 -10.82 5.12
CA ALA A 147 4.65 -11.74 5.77
C ALA A 147 4.44 -11.86 7.29
N PRO A 148 4.17 -10.77 8.06
CA PRO A 148 3.91 -10.88 9.49
C PRO A 148 2.67 -11.70 9.88
N PHE A 149 1.79 -12.00 8.92
CA PHE A 149 0.57 -12.79 9.09
C PHE A 149 0.66 -14.17 8.42
N GLU A 150 1.81 -14.55 7.85
CA GLU A 150 2.04 -15.92 7.38
C GLU A 150 1.84 -16.93 8.53
N GLY A 151 1.09 -18.00 8.27
CA GLY A 151 0.67 -18.93 9.33
C GLY A 151 -0.48 -18.41 10.23
N GLY A 152 -1.04 -17.25 9.90
CA GLY A 152 -2.15 -16.59 10.57
C GLY A 152 -1.71 -15.65 11.70
N PRO A 153 -2.60 -14.73 12.13
CA PRO A 153 -2.29 -13.79 13.20
C PRO A 153 -2.02 -14.51 14.53
N PRO A 154 -1.39 -13.84 15.52
CA PRO A 154 -1.32 -14.35 16.88
C PRO A 154 -2.71 -14.73 17.41
N LYS A 155 -2.81 -15.83 18.18
CA LYS A 155 -4.11 -16.24 18.76
C LYS A 155 -4.61 -15.22 19.79
N ASN A 156 -5.92 -15.01 19.87
CA ASN A 156 -6.54 -14.12 20.83
C ASN A 156 -5.89 -12.72 20.82
N SER A 157 -5.77 -12.12 19.63
CA SER A 157 -5.16 -10.81 19.47
C SER A 157 -6.15 -9.74 19.02
N LEU A 158 -5.88 -8.51 19.44
CA LEU A 158 -6.34 -7.29 18.82
C LEU A 158 -5.17 -6.74 18.02
N VAL A 159 -5.35 -6.48 16.72
CA VAL A 159 -4.32 -5.96 15.82
C VAL A 159 -4.76 -4.58 15.33
N LEU A 160 -4.08 -3.56 15.83
CA LEU A 160 -4.24 -2.18 15.38
C LEU A 160 -3.59 -2.03 14.00
N LEU A 161 -4.39 -1.63 13.02
CA LEU A 161 -4.01 -1.42 11.63
C LEU A 161 -3.81 0.08 11.36
N PRO A 162 -2.83 0.44 10.52
CA PRO A 162 -2.73 1.80 10.00
C PRO A 162 -3.84 2.06 8.98
N ASP A 163 -3.96 3.32 8.57
CA ASP A 163 -5.05 3.91 7.78
C ASP A 163 -4.54 4.65 6.52
N PRO A 164 -3.67 4.05 5.67
CA PRO A 164 -3.02 4.78 4.57
C PRO A 164 -3.97 5.45 3.58
N TYR A 165 -5.21 4.98 3.51
CA TYR A 165 -6.25 5.48 2.62
C TYR A 165 -7.49 5.97 3.39
N GLY A 166 -7.29 6.42 4.63
CA GLY A 166 -8.33 6.91 5.53
C GLY A 166 -9.03 5.81 6.33
N ASP A 167 -10.16 6.17 6.94
CA ASP A 167 -10.84 5.46 8.03
C ASP A 167 -11.61 4.18 7.57
N TRP A 168 -11.10 3.50 6.55
CA TRP A 168 -11.67 2.28 5.99
C TRP A 168 -10.82 1.08 6.38
N LEU A 169 -11.26 0.34 7.42
CA LEU A 169 -10.51 -0.77 8.01
C LEU A 169 -9.98 -1.79 7.00
N ALA A 170 -10.78 -2.11 5.98
CA ALA A 170 -10.45 -3.12 4.98
C ALA A 170 -9.73 -2.57 3.74
N HIS A 171 -9.51 -1.25 3.64
CA HIS A 171 -8.85 -0.65 2.50
C HIS A 171 -7.54 0.00 2.95
N PRO A 172 -6.37 -0.55 2.59
CA PRO A 172 -6.10 -1.58 1.58
C PRO A 172 -5.94 -3.01 2.13
N PHE A 173 -6.38 -3.25 3.37
CA PHE A 173 -6.17 -4.52 4.06
C PHE A 173 -7.29 -5.55 3.81
N GLN A 174 -7.70 -5.79 2.55
CA GLN A 174 -8.86 -6.66 2.29
C GLN A 174 -8.70 -8.08 2.84
N TYR A 175 -7.46 -8.56 2.97
CA TYR A 175 -7.14 -9.87 3.54
C TYR A 175 -7.33 -9.93 5.07
N LEU A 176 -7.22 -8.80 5.77
CA LEU A 176 -7.30 -8.71 7.23
C LEU A 176 -8.74 -8.36 7.65
N ARG A 177 -9.61 -9.38 7.59
CA ARG A 177 -11.04 -9.22 7.87
C ARG A 177 -11.43 -9.79 9.22
N ASN A 178 -12.36 -9.12 9.89
CA ASN A 178 -13.02 -9.60 11.10
C ASN A 178 -14.17 -10.58 10.78
N ASP A 179 -14.29 -11.62 11.60
CA ASP A 179 -15.51 -12.42 11.66
C ASP A 179 -16.68 -11.58 12.19
N PRO A 180 -17.93 -11.80 11.73
CA PRO A 180 -19.08 -10.99 12.12
C PRO A 180 -19.31 -10.87 13.63
N GLY A 181 -18.89 -11.88 14.42
CA GLY A 181 -19.01 -11.91 15.87
C GLY A 181 -17.80 -11.36 16.63
N PHE A 182 -16.71 -10.96 15.94
CA PHE A 182 -15.43 -10.57 16.55
C PHE A 182 -14.84 -11.62 17.52
N ASP A 183 -15.22 -12.88 17.37
CA ASP A 183 -14.78 -14.05 18.15
C ASP A 183 -13.67 -14.84 17.45
N GLY A 184 -13.31 -14.43 16.23
CA GLY A 184 -12.20 -14.96 15.47
C GLY A 184 -10.84 -14.88 16.17
N ARG A 185 -9.85 -15.52 15.56
CA ARG A 185 -8.47 -15.63 16.09
C ARG A 185 -7.85 -14.26 16.40
N ALA A 186 -8.14 -13.27 15.56
CA ALA A 186 -7.76 -11.89 15.76
C ALA A 186 -8.95 -10.97 15.48
N VAL A 187 -8.93 -9.81 16.13
CA VAL A 187 -9.76 -8.66 15.77
C VAL A 187 -8.83 -7.60 15.21
N TYR A 188 -9.20 -7.02 14.07
CA TYR A 188 -8.52 -5.93 13.39
C TYR A 188 -9.30 -4.63 13.64
N ALA A 189 -8.59 -3.55 13.94
CA ALA A 189 -9.18 -2.23 14.17
C ALA A 189 -8.22 -1.15 13.70
N ILE A 190 -8.73 0.00 13.25
CA ILE A 190 -7.88 1.14 12.89
C ILE A 190 -7.24 1.73 14.16
N ASP A 191 -5.99 2.16 14.07
CA ASP A 191 -5.16 2.71 15.17
C ASP A 191 -5.41 4.22 15.42
N ASP A 192 -6.67 4.67 15.39
CA ASP A 192 -7.07 6.07 15.61
C ASP A 192 -7.49 6.34 17.06
N GLU A 193 -8.37 5.49 17.60
CA GLU A 193 -8.87 5.58 18.98
C GLU A 193 -8.42 4.35 19.80
N PRO A 194 -7.11 4.15 19.98
CA PRO A 194 -6.59 2.87 20.41
C PRO A 194 -7.00 2.51 21.85
N PHE A 195 -7.28 3.49 22.72
CA PHE A 195 -7.76 3.20 24.07
C PHE A 195 -9.18 2.65 24.09
N GLU A 196 -10.07 3.16 23.25
CA GLU A 196 -11.46 2.69 23.16
C GLU A 196 -11.52 1.26 22.65
N VAL A 197 -10.76 0.98 21.59
CA VAL A 197 -10.68 -0.36 20.99
C VAL A 197 -10.06 -1.35 21.99
N VAL A 198 -8.98 -0.98 22.67
CA VAL A 198 -8.35 -1.84 23.68
C VAL A 198 -9.30 -2.10 24.86
N ASN A 199 -10.16 -1.15 25.23
CA ASN A 199 -11.17 -1.36 26.25
C ASN A 199 -12.28 -2.31 25.79
N ALA A 200 -12.76 -2.16 24.56
CA ALA A 200 -13.77 -3.03 23.96
C ALA A 200 -13.31 -4.50 23.85
N PHE A 201 -12.00 -4.71 23.67
CA PHE A 201 -11.38 -6.04 23.53
C PHE A 201 -10.30 -6.31 24.59
N SER A 202 -10.62 -6.02 25.87
CA SER A 202 -9.65 -6.05 26.98
C SER A 202 -9.03 -7.43 27.27
N ASP A 203 -9.71 -8.50 26.85
CA ASP A 203 -9.27 -9.89 26.99
C ASP A 203 -8.25 -10.32 25.92
N ARG A 204 -8.05 -9.48 24.91
CA ARG A 204 -7.17 -9.77 23.77
C ARG A 204 -5.79 -9.16 23.95
N ARG A 205 -4.77 -9.87 23.44
CA ARG A 205 -3.39 -9.35 23.41
C ARG A 205 -3.25 -8.33 22.28
N VAL A 206 -2.79 -7.13 22.62
CA VAL A 206 -2.70 -6.03 21.65
C VAL A 206 -1.41 -6.12 20.83
N TYR A 207 -1.56 -6.00 19.52
CA TYR A 207 -0.49 -5.87 18.53
C TYR A 207 -0.79 -4.67 17.63
N ARG A 208 0.25 -4.15 17.00
CA ARG A 208 0.16 -3.12 15.97
C ARG A 208 0.86 -3.62 14.72
N TYR A 209 0.14 -3.65 13.62
CA TYR A 209 0.73 -3.87 12.31
C TYR A 209 1.37 -2.56 11.83
N VAL A 210 2.62 -2.64 11.38
CA VAL A 210 3.35 -1.48 10.87
C VAL A 210 4.15 -1.86 9.63
N TYR A 211 4.32 -0.92 8.71
CA TYR A 211 5.10 -1.11 7.48
C TYR A 211 5.97 0.10 7.15
N ARG A 212 6.92 -0.10 6.22
CA ARG A 212 7.88 0.93 5.80
C ARG A 212 7.80 1.23 4.31
N GLY A 213 7.56 2.51 4.00
CA GLY A 213 7.25 3.03 2.68
C GLY A 213 5.77 3.39 2.59
N ALA A 214 5.37 4.21 1.62
CA ALA A 214 3.95 4.47 1.37
C ALA A 214 3.22 3.17 0.99
N TRP A 215 1.92 3.09 1.20
CA TRP A 215 1.18 1.96 0.64
C TRP A 215 1.04 2.17 -0.88
N ALA A 216 1.88 1.49 -1.65
CA ALA A 216 1.90 1.56 -3.11
C ALA A 216 2.51 0.27 -3.71
N PRO A 217 1.79 -0.88 -3.65
CA PRO A 217 2.37 -2.17 -4.02
C PRO A 217 2.92 -2.22 -5.44
N TYR A 218 2.26 -1.54 -6.39
CA TYR A 218 2.72 -1.41 -7.78
C TYR A 218 4.01 -0.57 -7.95
N ALA A 219 4.45 0.12 -6.90
CA ALA A 219 5.69 0.88 -6.88
C ALA A 219 6.74 0.24 -5.95
N GLY A 220 6.62 -1.06 -5.65
CA GLY A 220 7.58 -1.79 -4.80
C GLY A 220 7.49 -1.45 -3.32
N SER A 221 6.33 -0.96 -2.84
CA SER A 221 6.16 -0.48 -1.47
C SER A 221 4.87 -1.02 -0.82
N PRO A 222 4.89 -1.52 0.43
CA PRO A 222 5.94 -1.35 1.42
C PRO A 222 7.14 -2.29 1.25
N THR A 223 8.31 -1.81 1.66
CA THR A 223 9.60 -2.53 1.58
C THR A 223 9.87 -3.45 2.77
N ALA A 224 9.08 -3.33 3.83
CA ALA A 224 9.17 -4.15 5.03
C ALA A 224 7.92 -3.97 5.89
N ALA A 225 7.54 -5.00 6.64
CA ALA A 225 6.45 -4.93 7.62
C ALA A 225 6.77 -5.76 8.87
N ARG A 226 6.07 -5.49 9.98
CA ARG A 226 6.12 -6.32 11.18
C ARG A 226 4.87 -6.16 12.04
N LEU A 227 4.59 -7.17 12.87
CA LEU A 227 3.68 -7.07 14.00
C LEU A 227 4.45 -6.71 15.26
N GLN A 228 4.14 -5.55 15.84
CA GLN A 228 4.70 -5.09 17.11
C GLN A 228 3.75 -5.42 18.26
N ARG A 229 4.23 -6.05 19.32
CA ARG A 229 3.44 -6.21 20.55
C ARG A 229 3.23 -4.83 21.21
N VAL A 230 2.00 -4.54 21.61
CA VAL A 230 1.65 -3.30 22.32
C VAL A 230 1.39 -3.65 23.78
N GLN A 231 2.16 -3.03 24.66
CA GLN A 231 1.90 -3.04 26.09
C GLN A 231 0.90 -1.94 26.41
N ASN A 232 0.00 -2.24 27.34
CA ASN A 232 -0.97 -1.32 27.91
C ASN A 232 -0.68 -1.24 29.41
N VAL A 233 -0.22 -0.09 29.89
CA VAL A 233 0.15 0.12 31.30
C VAL A 233 -0.64 1.29 31.87
N SER A 234 -0.86 1.26 33.18
CA SER A 234 -1.61 2.28 33.92
C SER A 234 -1.00 2.45 35.31
N GLY A 235 -0.84 3.71 35.73
CA GLY A 235 -0.37 4.10 37.07
C GLY A 235 -0.38 5.62 37.26
N ASP A 236 0.04 6.11 38.43
CA ASP A 236 0.14 7.56 38.68
C ASP A 236 1.20 8.23 37.80
N ARG A 237 2.17 7.43 37.36
CA ARG A 237 3.22 7.83 36.43
C ARG A 237 3.52 6.70 35.47
N VAL A 238 3.72 7.04 34.21
CA VAL A 238 4.22 6.13 33.19
C VAL A 238 5.59 6.57 32.70
N ARG A 239 6.49 5.61 32.50
CA ARG A 239 7.84 5.84 31.96
C ARG A 239 8.08 4.97 30.74
N TYR A 240 8.48 5.60 29.63
CA TYR A 240 8.95 4.93 28.42
C TYR A 240 10.43 5.21 28.22
N SER A 241 11.28 4.18 28.29
CA SER A 241 12.71 4.29 27.98
C SER A 241 13.04 3.66 26.63
N SER A 242 14.01 4.22 25.92
CA SER A 242 14.55 3.65 24.69
C SER A 242 16.00 4.06 24.46
N THR A 243 16.75 3.17 23.79
CA THR A 243 18.11 3.43 23.30
C THR A 243 18.11 3.37 21.78
N VAL A 244 18.57 4.44 21.13
CA VAL A 244 18.70 4.51 19.66
C VAL A 244 20.16 4.52 19.23
N GLY A 245 20.45 3.85 18.12
CA GLY A 245 21.76 3.88 17.49
C GLY A 245 21.98 5.18 16.72
N ILE A 246 23.15 5.79 16.90
CA ILE A 246 23.59 6.94 16.13
C ILE A 246 24.75 6.45 15.26
N PRO A 247 24.56 6.33 13.93
CA PRO A 247 25.61 5.81 13.07
C PRO A 247 26.79 6.78 12.97
N ASP A 248 27.96 6.23 12.68
CA ASP A 248 29.18 7.01 12.45
C ASP A 248 28.97 8.05 11.33
N GLY A 249 29.65 9.19 11.45
CA GLY A 249 29.52 10.31 10.51
C GLY A 249 28.39 11.30 10.84
N ALA A 250 27.56 11.03 11.86
CA ALA A 250 26.67 12.03 12.40
C ALA A 250 27.47 13.22 12.96
N VAL A 251 27.02 14.44 12.68
CA VAL A 251 27.64 15.70 13.10
C VAL A 251 26.82 16.46 14.15
N GLY A 252 25.60 16.01 14.41
CA GLY A 252 24.73 16.58 15.43
C GLY A 252 23.55 15.69 15.74
N VAL A 253 23.02 15.84 16.94
CA VAL A 253 21.75 15.21 17.35
C VAL A 253 20.92 16.22 18.11
N SER A 254 19.69 16.42 17.65
CA SER A 254 18.68 17.23 18.33
C SER A 254 17.41 16.42 18.53
N ALA A 255 16.59 16.82 19.48
CA ALA A 255 15.30 16.19 19.68
C ALA A 255 14.20 17.22 19.93
N ARG A 256 12.99 16.85 19.54
CA ARG A 256 11.75 17.57 19.83
C ARG A 256 10.81 16.65 20.57
N LEU A 257 10.37 17.07 21.75
CA LEU A 257 9.28 16.45 22.49
C LEU A 257 8.04 17.31 22.30
N SER A 258 6.90 16.73 21.97
CA SER A 258 5.65 17.48 21.79
C SER A 258 4.44 16.73 22.30
N THR A 259 3.47 17.50 22.77
CA THR A 259 2.09 17.14 23.11
C THR A 259 1.17 18.03 22.27
N ASP A 260 -0.14 17.92 22.47
CA ASP A 260 -1.08 18.80 21.79
C ASP A 260 -1.03 20.25 22.35
N ASP A 261 -0.54 20.44 23.58
CA ASP A 261 -0.31 21.76 24.22
C ASP A 261 0.93 22.49 23.67
N GLY A 262 1.95 21.78 23.19
CA GLY A 262 3.13 22.43 22.65
C GLY A 262 4.33 21.54 22.40
N SER A 263 5.52 22.15 22.37
CA SER A 263 6.75 21.40 22.17
C SER A 263 7.96 21.97 22.89
N ARG A 264 8.92 21.09 23.18
CA ARG A 264 10.21 21.38 23.79
C ARG A 264 11.34 20.82 22.95
N TYR A 265 12.48 21.49 22.98
CA TYR A 265 13.65 21.14 22.20
C TYR A 265 14.79 20.72 23.10
N TYR A 266 15.55 19.74 22.64
CA TYR A 266 16.68 19.16 23.32
C TYR A 266 17.86 19.00 22.36
N THR A 267 19.07 19.01 22.91
CA THR A 267 20.30 18.75 22.16
C THR A 267 21.13 17.70 22.87
N ALA A 268 21.90 16.92 22.12
CA ALA A 268 22.92 16.06 22.69
C ALA A 268 24.24 16.86 22.80
N PRO A 269 24.84 17.02 23.99
CA PRO A 269 26.10 17.77 24.14
C PRO A 269 27.29 17.13 23.44
N ALA A 270 27.24 15.80 23.28
CA ALA A 270 28.18 15.00 22.52
C ALA A 270 27.38 14.12 21.55
N ILE A 271 28.06 13.54 20.56
CA ILE A 271 27.45 12.60 19.60
C ILE A 271 27.79 11.18 20.08
N PRO A 272 26.91 10.54 20.89
CA PRO A 272 27.17 9.20 21.34
C PRO A 272 26.90 8.21 20.20
N ARG A 273 27.47 6.99 20.26
CA ARG A 273 27.03 5.89 19.37
C ARG A 273 25.64 5.34 19.74
N ASN A 274 25.28 5.48 21.02
CA ASN A 274 24.02 5.02 21.58
C ASN A 274 23.42 6.19 22.36
N LEU A 275 22.23 6.64 21.97
CA LEU A 275 21.52 7.70 22.66
C LEU A 275 20.37 7.11 23.47
N THR A 276 20.42 7.30 24.78
CA THR A 276 19.39 6.86 25.71
C THR A 276 18.44 8.00 26.02
N SER A 277 17.15 7.71 25.99
CA SER A 277 16.09 8.65 26.34
C SER A 277 15.02 7.98 27.19
N ALA A 278 14.42 8.75 28.11
CA ALA A 278 13.30 8.31 28.91
C ALA A 278 12.23 9.39 28.98
N ILE A 279 11.05 9.11 28.43
CA ILE A 279 9.87 9.95 28.54
C ILE A 279 9.16 9.56 29.84
N THR A 280 8.86 10.54 30.68
CA THR A 280 8.03 10.35 31.87
C THR A 280 6.76 11.17 31.72
N VAL A 281 5.61 10.53 31.95
CA VAL A 281 4.28 11.14 31.82
C VAL A 281 3.58 11.03 33.18
N THR A 282 3.14 12.16 33.70
CA THR A 282 2.20 12.28 34.82
C THR A 282 0.84 12.75 34.30
N ASN A 283 -0.14 12.92 35.18
CA ASN A 283 -1.46 13.45 34.84
C ASN A 283 -1.44 14.90 34.32
N GLU A 284 -0.35 15.65 34.54
CA GLU A 284 -0.25 17.07 34.22
C GLU A 284 0.94 17.40 33.31
N THR A 285 2.01 16.60 33.35
CA THR A 285 3.28 16.97 32.73
C THR A 285 3.96 15.82 32.00
N VAL A 286 4.74 16.19 30.99
CA VAL A 286 5.66 15.31 30.27
C VAL A 286 7.08 15.82 30.40
N THR A 287 8.00 14.93 30.79
CA THR A 287 9.44 15.23 30.83
C THR A 287 10.25 14.24 30.01
N LEU A 288 11.45 14.65 29.62
CA LEU A 288 12.42 13.84 28.91
C LEU A 288 13.76 13.87 29.64
N ASP A 289 14.20 12.69 30.08
CA ASP A 289 15.50 12.45 30.70
C ASP A 289 16.42 11.64 29.77
N GLY A 290 17.70 11.53 30.14
CA GLY A 290 18.69 10.69 29.46
C GLY A 290 19.90 11.47 29.00
N ASP A 291 20.38 11.20 27.79
CA ASP A 291 21.58 11.83 27.21
C ASP A 291 21.29 13.22 26.59
N LEU A 292 20.00 13.51 26.37
CA LEU A 292 19.52 14.78 25.84
C LEU A 292 19.43 15.85 26.92
N ARG A 293 19.74 17.10 26.58
CA ARG A 293 19.66 18.26 27.47
C ARG A 293 18.64 19.27 26.96
N PRO A 294 17.75 19.79 27.82
CA PRO A 294 16.73 20.73 27.41
C PRO A 294 17.36 22.07 26.99
N VAL A 295 16.76 22.71 25.99
CA VAL A 295 17.13 24.07 25.57
C VAL A 295 16.49 25.13 26.46
N SER A 296 15.32 24.84 27.05
CA SER A 296 14.62 25.67 28.03
C SER A 296 14.13 24.84 29.22
N ASN A 297 13.95 25.48 30.38
CA ASN A 297 13.49 24.82 31.60
C ASN A 297 11.96 24.78 31.74
N GLU A 298 11.23 25.08 30.67
CA GLU A 298 9.76 25.07 30.68
C GLU A 298 9.24 23.63 30.68
N THR A 299 8.23 23.35 31.52
CA THR A 299 7.52 22.07 31.53
C THR A 299 6.59 21.96 30.33
N LEU A 300 6.35 20.73 29.86
CA LEU A 300 5.38 20.46 28.80
C LEU A 300 4.12 19.85 29.43
N ALA A 301 2.96 20.45 29.19
CA ALA A 301 1.70 19.95 29.75
C ALA A 301 1.13 18.79 28.90
N VAL A 302 0.28 17.99 29.54
CA VAL A 302 -0.54 16.94 28.92
C VAL A 302 -1.89 16.89 29.65
N GLU A 303 -2.96 16.71 28.90
CA GLU A 303 -4.33 16.63 29.42
C GLU A 303 -5.13 15.63 28.59
N GLY A 304 -6.01 14.86 29.24
CA GLY A 304 -6.87 13.88 28.58
C GLY A 304 -6.12 12.92 27.67
N ARG A 305 -6.73 12.61 26.53
CA ARG A 305 -6.11 11.77 25.50
C ARG A 305 -5.20 12.60 24.61
N ASP A 306 -3.93 12.25 24.61
CA ASP A 306 -2.89 12.90 23.81
C ASP A 306 -1.96 11.84 23.20
N THR A 307 -1.12 12.25 22.25
CA THR A 307 0.03 11.49 21.79
C THR A 307 1.32 12.27 22.07
N VAL A 308 2.07 11.80 23.07
CA VAL A 308 3.41 12.31 23.36
C VAL A 308 4.36 11.87 22.25
N ARG A 309 4.91 12.83 21.51
CA ARG A 309 5.79 12.60 20.36
C ARG A 309 7.21 13.00 20.66
N LEU A 310 8.14 12.04 20.61
CA LEU A 310 9.58 12.30 20.64
C LEU A 310 10.15 12.10 19.24
N SER A 311 10.76 13.14 18.66
CA SER A 311 11.49 13.08 17.40
C SER A 311 12.97 13.38 17.65
N VAL A 312 13.83 12.37 17.53
CA VAL A 312 15.30 12.51 17.62
C VAL A 312 15.87 12.60 16.20
N PHE A 313 16.33 13.77 15.80
CA PHE A 313 16.94 14.03 14.49
C PHE A 313 18.45 13.80 14.55
N VAL A 314 18.94 12.93 13.68
CA VAL A 314 20.37 12.65 13.44
C VAL A 314 20.79 13.41 12.21
N ASP A 315 21.70 14.36 12.40
CA ASP A 315 22.22 15.24 11.36
C ASP A 315 23.55 14.72 10.81
N TYR A 316 23.67 14.67 9.47
CA TYR A 316 24.91 14.39 8.75
C TYR A 316 25.41 15.62 7.96
N GLY A 317 24.96 16.81 8.34
CA GLY A 317 25.30 18.08 7.72
C GLY A 317 24.76 18.19 6.30
N LEU A 318 25.65 18.47 5.34
CA LEU A 318 25.28 18.67 3.94
C LEU A 318 24.70 17.42 3.26
N SER A 319 24.89 16.24 3.85
CA SER A 319 24.35 14.97 3.32
C SER A 319 22.93 14.66 3.81
N GLY A 320 22.32 15.56 4.58
CA GLY A 320 20.96 15.43 5.10
C GLY A 320 20.91 14.76 6.47
N GLY A 321 19.78 14.14 6.79
CA GLY A 321 19.56 13.52 8.10
C GLY A 321 18.38 12.57 8.11
N PHE A 322 18.13 11.99 9.28
CA PHE A 322 16.92 11.21 9.52
C PHE A 322 16.48 11.35 10.96
N SER A 323 15.19 11.13 11.22
CA SER A 323 14.64 11.14 12.57
C SER A 323 14.24 9.75 13.02
N TYR A 324 14.56 9.40 14.27
CA TYR A 324 13.74 8.44 15.02
C TYR A 324 12.51 9.17 15.54
N ARG A 325 11.31 8.63 15.30
CA ARG A 325 10.07 9.19 15.86
C ARG A 325 9.38 8.15 16.73
N PHE A 326 8.99 8.55 17.92
CA PHE A 326 8.19 7.78 18.86
C PHE A 326 6.89 8.52 19.07
N ALA A 327 5.76 7.88 18.80
CA ALA A 327 4.43 8.40 19.09
C ALA A 327 3.81 7.53 20.17
N LEU A 328 3.77 8.03 21.41
CA LEU A 328 3.32 7.34 22.61
C LEU A 328 1.89 7.83 22.93
N PRO A 329 0.84 7.03 22.64
CA PRO A 329 -0.52 7.37 23.04
C PRO A 329 -0.63 7.33 24.56
N VAL A 330 -1.20 8.39 25.14
CA VAL A 330 -1.43 8.53 26.57
C VAL A 330 -2.86 8.98 26.84
N ASP A 331 -3.38 8.56 27.98
CA ASP A 331 -4.62 9.06 28.57
C ASP A 331 -4.27 9.53 29.98
N ALA A 332 -4.33 10.84 30.19
CA ALA A 332 -3.93 11.53 31.41
C ALA A 332 -5.15 11.97 32.26
N ASP A 333 -6.36 11.48 31.95
CA ASP A 333 -7.57 11.72 32.75
C ASP A 333 -7.58 10.84 34.02
N GLY A 334 -6.91 11.32 35.07
CA GLY A 334 -6.79 10.62 36.35
C GLY A 334 -5.55 9.75 36.44
N GLU A 335 -5.71 8.42 36.45
CA GLU A 335 -4.57 7.49 36.41
C GLU A 335 -3.98 7.49 34.99
N VAL A 336 -2.68 7.76 34.86
CA VAL A 336 -2.01 7.84 33.57
C VAL A 336 -1.95 6.47 32.94
N ARG A 337 -2.53 6.35 31.76
CA ARG A 337 -2.45 5.15 30.93
C ARG A 337 -1.64 5.42 29.69
N ALA A 338 -0.85 4.44 29.25
CA ALA A 338 -0.13 4.54 27.98
C ALA A 338 -0.08 3.23 27.23
N LEU A 339 -0.03 3.35 25.90
CA LEU A 339 0.24 2.24 24.99
C LEU A 339 1.67 2.32 24.47
N SER A 340 2.30 1.17 24.19
CA SER A 340 3.62 1.16 23.55
C SER A 340 3.64 2.03 22.30
N PRO A 341 4.71 2.82 22.09
CA PRO A 341 4.71 3.81 21.03
C PRO A 341 4.79 3.18 19.64
N ARG A 342 4.27 3.87 18.65
CA ARG A 342 4.65 3.67 17.25
C ARG A 342 6.06 4.22 17.07
N VAL A 343 6.92 3.44 16.43
CA VAL A 343 8.34 3.81 16.23
C VAL A 343 8.62 3.88 14.74
N GLU A 344 9.14 5.02 14.28
CA GLU A 344 9.47 5.29 12.88
C GLU A 344 10.94 5.64 12.70
N ARG A 345 11.47 5.31 11.52
CA ARG A 345 12.74 5.85 10.99
C ARG A 345 12.44 6.69 9.76
N CYS A 346 12.50 8.00 9.94
CA CYS A 346 12.08 9.01 9.00
C CYS A 346 13.24 9.66 8.25
N ARG A 347 13.45 9.32 6.98
CA ARG A 347 14.39 10.05 6.09
C ARG A 347 13.72 11.16 5.29
N ASN A 348 12.44 11.00 4.97
CA ASN A 348 11.66 11.97 4.22
C ASN A 348 10.44 12.36 5.06
N PRO A 349 10.31 13.63 5.49
CA PRO A 349 9.16 14.08 6.28
C PRO A 349 7.80 13.75 5.65
N ARG A 350 7.72 13.73 4.30
CA ARG A 350 6.48 13.42 3.56
C ARG A 350 6.06 11.95 3.66
N ALA A 351 6.98 11.06 3.99
CA ALA A 351 6.72 9.61 4.10
C ALA A 351 6.50 9.17 5.56
N CYS A 352 6.56 10.10 6.52
CA CYS A 352 6.35 9.83 7.94
C CYS A 352 4.90 9.97 8.36
N GLY A 353 4.58 9.56 9.59
CA GLY A 353 3.22 9.70 10.14
C GLY A 353 2.36 8.45 9.94
N GLY A 354 2.96 7.28 9.97
CA GLY A 354 2.30 5.98 9.85
C GLY A 354 3.01 5.05 8.85
N SER A 355 3.66 5.62 7.84
CA SER A 355 4.27 4.88 6.72
C SER A 355 5.79 4.71 6.83
N ALA A 356 6.45 5.21 7.89
CA ALA A 356 7.91 5.15 8.03
C ALA A 356 8.36 4.21 9.15
N ALA A 357 7.66 3.09 9.38
CA ALA A 357 7.91 2.24 10.53
C ALA A 357 9.38 1.81 10.63
N TYR A 358 9.91 1.83 11.85
CA TYR A 358 11.18 1.19 12.15
C TYR A 358 10.98 -0.32 12.11
N VAL A 359 11.63 -0.97 11.14
CA VAL A 359 11.70 -2.43 11.00
C VAL A 359 13.16 -2.85 11.18
N PRO A 360 13.51 -3.60 12.26
CA PRO A 360 14.90 -3.95 12.56
C PRO A 360 15.65 -4.63 11.42
N SER A 361 15.03 -5.65 10.81
CA SER A 361 15.63 -6.45 9.72
C SER A 361 15.93 -5.65 8.46
N ALA A 362 15.28 -4.50 8.29
CA ALA A 362 15.43 -3.66 7.12
C ALA A 362 16.26 -2.39 7.40
N SER A 363 16.76 -2.21 8.62
CA SER A 363 17.47 -0.98 9.02
C SER A 363 18.97 -1.05 8.68
N PRO A 364 19.59 0.06 8.22
CA PRO A 364 21.03 0.13 7.99
C PRO A 364 21.85 -0.12 9.26
N ASP A 365 23.11 -0.46 9.08
CA ASP A 365 24.06 -0.60 10.18
C ASP A 365 24.17 0.69 11.01
N GLY A 366 24.30 0.52 12.34
CA GLY A 366 24.30 1.62 13.29
C GLY A 366 22.93 2.26 13.55
N VAL A 367 21.89 1.92 12.76
CA VAL A 367 20.52 2.41 12.97
C VAL A 367 19.70 1.34 13.67
N TYR A 368 19.40 1.56 14.95
CA TYR A 368 18.56 0.64 15.70
C TYR A 368 17.77 1.32 16.81
N VAL A 369 16.74 0.62 17.29
CA VAL A 369 15.97 0.94 18.48
C VAL A 369 15.98 -0.29 19.38
N ARG A 370 16.51 -0.16 20.59
CA ARG A 370 16.68 -1.27 21.55
C ARG A 370 16.33 -0.81 22.97
N GLU A 371 16.31 -1.77 23.89
CA GLU A 371 16.09 -1.53 25.32
C GLU A 371 14.79 -0.76 25.59
N THR A 372 13.79 -0.96 24.73
CA THR A 372 12.50 -0.31 24.84
C THR A 372 11.73 -0.89 26.02
N ARG A 373 11.36 -0.06 26.97
CA ARG A 373 10.60 -0.49 28.15
C ARG A 373 9.51 0.53 28.45
N LEU A 374 8.29 0.04 28.64
CA LEU A 374 7.16 0.84 29.11
C LEU A 374 6.76 0.30 30.49
N THR A 375 6.78 1.16 31.50
CA THR A 375 6.43 0.80 32.88
C THR A 375 5.49 1.83 33.48
N ALA A 376 4.64 1.38 34.40
CA ALA A 376 3.84 2.26 35.23
C ALA A 376 4.24 2.11 36.70
N GLU A 377 4.21 3.21 37.43
CA GLU A 377 4.42 3.30 38.87
C GLU A 377 3.10 3.74 39.52
N ARG A 378 2.72 3.09 40.62
CA ARG A 378 1.65 3.56 41.52
C ARG A 378 2.33 4.03 42.80
N ASN A 379 1.93 5.19 43.31
CA ASN A 379 2.30 5.59 44.66
C ASN A 379 1.72 4.54 45.62
N ALA A 380 2.59 4.00 46.47
CA ALA A 380 2.24 2.95 47.43
C ALA A 380 1.40 3.49 48.59
#